data_AF-A0A7X9Y6R6-F1
#
_entry.id   AF-A0A7X9Y6R6-F1
#
_cell.length_a   1.000
_cell.length_b   1.000
_cell.length_c   1.000
_cell.angle_alpha   90.00
_cell.angle_beta   90.00
_cell.angle_gamma   90.00
#
_symmetry.space_group_name_H-M   'P 1'
#
loop_
_entity.id
_entity.type
_entity.pdbx_description
1 polymer ?
#
loop_
_entity_poly.entity_id
_entity_poly.type
_entity_poly.pdbx_seq_one_letter_code
_entity_poly.pdbx_strand_id
1 'polypeptide(L)'
;MRIALLAPLPPEKNGIADYANHFRSALEQLGVTVLTPLAGVAGNSEAITRAIGAFDWHAVDLVHAELGGGRLAEFLALRELRKAYPRLPLTATVHDPERIVWRREHLPFPLNLLERLPGPLPQAAVVLADPLTLREERQVAKGLTRLITLTRLGADCLRQRMQLTADKVA
;
A
#
# COMPACT_ATOMS: atom_id res chain seq x y z
N MET A 1 -7.96 -5.53 21.05
CA MET A 1 -7.22 -5.62 19.77
C MET A 1 -6.81 -4.21 19.34
N ARG A 2 -5.57 -4.04 18.88
CA ARG A 2 -4.98 -2.77 18.44
C ARG A 2 -4.50 -2.90 16.99
N ILE A 3 -5.00 -2.05 16.10
CA ILE A 3 -4.67 -2.06 14.68
C ILE A 3 -3.94 -0.77 14.32
N ALA A 4 -2.82 -0.86 13.62
CA ALA A 4 -2.24 0.28 12.92
C ALA A 4 -2.86 0.38 11.52
N LEU A 5 -3.62 1.44 11.26
CA LEU A 5 -4.24 1.73 9.97
C LEU A 5 -3.30 2.64 9.15
N LEU A 6 -2.90 2.17 7.97
CA LEU A 6 -2.13 2.91 6.97
C LEU A 6 -3.07 3.31 5.85
N ALA A 7 -3.58 4.53 5.89
CA ALA A 7 -4.56 4.98 4.91
C ALA A 7 -4.47 6.49 4.68
N PRO A 8 -4.93 6.97 3.51
CA PRO A 8 -5.40 8.36 3.43
C PRO A 8 -6.45 8.59 4.50
N LEU A 9 -6.38 9.75 5.15
CA LEU A 9 -7.44 10.21 6.03
C LEU A 9 -7.81 11.65 5.66
N PRO A 10 -9.04 12.09 5.99
CA PRO A 10 -9.41 13.49 5.88
C PRO A 10 -8.32 14.39 6.52
N PRO A 11 -7.91 15.49 5.85
CA PRO A 11 -8.63 16.25 4.83
C PRO A 11 -8.42 15.80 3.37
N GLU A 12 -7.77 14.66 3.12
CA GLU A 12 -7.58 14.18 1.74
C GLU A 12 -8.92 13.86 1.06
N LYS A 13 -9.16 14.42 -0.13
CA LYS A 13 -10.45 14.32 -0.85
C LYS A 13 -10.40 13.21 -1.88
N ASN A 14 -10.51 11.95 -1.44
CA ASN A 14 -10.64 10.80 -2.34
C ASN A 14 -11.51 9.71 -1.72
N GLY A 15 -12.07 8.82 -2.55
CA GLY A 15 -12.99 7.77 -2.08
C GLY A 15 -12.34 6.76 -1.12
N ILE A 16 -11.03 6.54 -1.21
CA ILE A 16 -10.30 5.67 -0.28
C ILE A 16 -10.20 6.33 1.11
N ALA A 17 -10.02 7.65 1.18
CA ALA A 17 -9.95 8.41 2.42
C ALA A 17 -11.29 8.36 3.17
N ASP A 18 -12.39 8.54 2.44
CA ASP A 18 -13.75 8.45 2.98
C ASP A 18 -14.04 7.02 3.48
N TYR A 19 -13.70 6.01 2.66
CA TYR A 19 -13.82 4.60 3.03
C TYR A 19 -13.00 4.28 4.29
N ALA A 20 -11.72 4.67 4.32
CA ALA A 20 -10.81 4.41 5.44
C ALA A 20 -11.31 5.04 6.74
N ASN A 21 -11.87 6.25 6.66
CA ASN A 21 -12.46 6.92 7.81
C ASN A 21 -13.71 6.17 8.31
N HIS A 22 -14.61 5.77 7.42
CA HIS A 22 -15.77 4.96 7.79
C HIS A 22 -15.38 3.60 8.38
N PHE A 23 -14.40 2.93 7.77
CA PHE A 23 -13.87 1.66 8.24
C PHE A 23 -13.25 1.80 9.64
N ARG A 24 -12.43 2.83 9.85
CA ARG A 24 -11.87 3.16 11.16
C ARG A 24 -12.97 3.37 12.20
N SER A 25 -13.97 4.22 11.91
CA SER A 25 -15.06 4.49 12.86
C SER A 25 -15.85 3.22 13.19
N ALA A 26 -16.12 2.36 12.21
CA ALA A 26 -16.79 1.08 12.43
C ALA A 26 -15.98 0.14 13.34
N LEU A 27 -14.65 0.06 13.14
CA LEU A 27 -13.76 -0.71 14.01
C LEU A 27 -13.76 -0.18 15.44
N GLU A 28 -13.66 1.15 15.61
CA GLU A 28 -13.68 1.80 16.93
C GLU A 28 -15.01 1.54 17.66
N GLN A 29 -16.14 1.57 16.96
CA GLN A 29 -17.46 1.22 17.51
C GLN A 29 -17.56 -0.24 17.98
N LEU A 30 -16.76 -1.14 17.38
CA LEU A 30 -16.64 -2.54 17.81
C LEU A 30 -15.61 -2.74 18.94
N GLY A 31 -15.08 -1.66 19.52
CA GLY A 31 -14.10 -1.70 20.60
C GLY A 31 -12.67 -2.01 20.15
N VAL A 32 -12.38 -1.95 18.85
CA VAL A 32 -11.02 -2.06 18.32
C VAL A 32 -10.30 -0.72 18.46
N THR A 33 -9.12 -0.72 19.04
CA THR A 33 -8.28 0.49 19.07
C THR A 33 -7.59 0.67 17.73
N VAL A 34 -7.89 1.75 17.01
CA VAL A 34 -7.25 2.06 15.72
C VAL A 34 -6.23 3.18 15.91
N LEU A 35 -4.99 2.91 15.54
CA LEU A 35 -3.87 3.86 15.56
C LEU A 35 -3.54 4.25 14.12
N THR A 36 -3.21 5.52 13.88
CA THR A 36 -2.91 6.04 12.53
C THR A 36 -1.49 6.62 12.50
N PRO A 37 -0.44 5.78 12.63
CA PRO A 37 0.92 6.24 12.89
C PRO A 37 1.54 7.04 11.74
N LEU A 38 0.99 6.91 10.53
CA LEU A 38 1.47 7.62 9.34
C LEU A 38 0.55 8.78 8.91
N ALA A 39 -0.44 9.15 9.73
CA ALA A 39 -1.28 10.29 9.42
C ALA A 39 -0.45 11.57 9.33
N GLY A 40 -0.54 12.27 8.19
CA GLY A 40 0.24 13.49 7.92
C GLY A 40 1.71 13.27 7.57
N VAL A 41 2.18 12.03 7.47
CA VAL A 41 3.55 11.73 7.03
C VAL A 41 3.65 11.90 5.50
N ALA A 42 4.71 12.56 5.04
CA ALA A 42 4.97 12.72 3.62
C ALA A 42 5.19 11.37 2.92
N GLY A 43 4.64 11.21 1.71
CA GLY A 43 4.67 9.95 0.96
C GLY A 43 5.99 9.60 0.27
N ASN A 44 7.13 9.89 0.91
CA ASN A 44 8.46 9.53 0.42
C ASN A 44 9.16 8.56 1.40
N SER A 45 10.10 7.77 0.87
CA SER A 45 10.79 6.71 1.59
C SER A 45 11.51 7.21 2.84
N GLU A 46 12.10 8.41 2.83
CA GLU A 46 12.81 8.96 3.99
C GLU A 46 11.85 9.24 5.16
N ALA A 47 10.76 9.96 4.89
CA ALA A 47 9.76 10.30 5.90
C ALA A 47 9.08 9.04 6.45
N ILE A 48 8.75 8.08 5.57
CA ILE A 48 8.13 6.81 5.95
C ILE A 48 9.06 5.97 6.82
N THR A 49 10.34 5.84 6.44
CA THR A 49 11.32 5.08 7.22
C THR A 49 11.51 5.70 8.61
N ARG A 50 11.58 7.03 8.69
CA ARG A 50 11.66 7.75 9.97
C ARG A 50 10.42 7.52 10.83
N ALA A 51 9.22 7.63 10.25
CA ALA A 51 7.97 7.44 10.98
C ALA A 51 7.81 6.00 11.48
N ILE A 52 8.21 5.00 10.68
CA ILE A 52 8.25 3.60 11.10
C ILE A 52 9.20 3.42 12.29
N GLY A 53 10.39 4.01 12.25
CA GLY A 53 11.35 3.91 13.35
C GLY A 53 10.91 4.61 14.65
N ALA A 54 10.01 5.60 14.55
CA ALA A 54 9.55 6.39 15.70
C ALA A 54 8.33 5.77 16.42
N PHE A 55 7.62 4.84 15.79
CA PHE A 55 6.41 4.23 16.33
C PHE A 55 6.70 2.85 16.94
N ASP A 56 6.09 2.55 18.09
CA ASP A 56 6.21 1.24 18.72
C ASP A 56 5.27 0.20 18.05
N TRP A 57 5.82 -0.55 17.09
CA TRP A 57 5.10 -1.61 16.38
C TRP A 57 4.85 -2.87 17.21
N HIS A 58 5.45 -3.00 18.40
CA HIS A 58 5.11 -4.09 19.33
C HIS A 58 3.80 -3.82 20.08
N ALA A 59 3.33 -2.56 20.09
CA ALA A 59 2.08 -2.17 20.72
C ALA A 59 0.84 -2.43 19.84
N VAL A 60 0.98 -3.05 18.66
CA VAL A 60 -0.14 -3.37 17.77
C VAL A 60 -0.19 -4.86 17.44
N ASP A 61 -1.40 -5.38 17.27
CA ASP A 61 -1.64 -6.78 16.93
C ASP A 61 -1.58 -7.02 15.41
N LEU A 62 -1.92 -5.99 14.63
CA LEU A 62 -2.10 -6.06 13.19
C LEU A 62 -1.85 -4.69 12.55
N VAL A 63 -1.27 -4.70 11.35
CA VAL A 63 -1.28 -3.55 10.44
C VAL A 63 -2.29 -3.80 9.34
N HIS A 64 -3.14 -2.82 9.06
CA HIS A 64 -4.04 -2.83 7.93
C HIS A 64 -3.78 -1.61 7.05
N ALA A 65 -3.68 -1.80 5.75
CA ALA A 65 -3.43 -0.72 4.80
C ALA A 65 -4.54 -0.61 3.76
N GLU A 66 -4.81 0.62 3.33
CA GLU A 66 -5.74 0.91 2.23
C GLU A 66 -4.92 1.22 0.98
N LEU A 67 -4.96 0.32 0.00
CA LEU A 67 -4.16 0.39 -1.23
C LEU A 67 -5.04 0.68 -2.45
N GLY A 68 -4.56 1.54 -3.33
CA GLY A 68 -5.20 1.88 -4.60
C GLY A 68 -4.28 2.68 -5.49
N GLY A 69 -4.73 2.99 -6.70
CA GLY A 69 -3.94 3.72 -7.69
C GLY A 69 -3.41 5.04 -7.13
N GLY A 70 -2.08 5.23 -7.22
CA GLY A 70 -1.40 6.42 -6.71
C GLY A 70 -1.12 6.44 -5.20
N ARG A 71 -1.50 5.40 -4.44
CA ARG A 71 -1.21 5.27 -2.99
C ARG A 71 0.19 4.75 -2.71
N LEU A 72 1.19 5.53 -3.14
CA LEU A 72 2.60 5.14 -3.00
C LEU A 72 3.04 5.14 -1.53
N ALA A 73 2.51 6.03 -0.70
CA ALA A 73 2.90 6.15 0.71
C ALA A 73 2.60 4.87 1.50
N GLU A 74 1.35 4.39 1.42
CA GLU A 74 0.91 3.17 2.12
C GLU A 74 1.68 1.94 1.61
N PHE A 75 1.95 1.87 0.31
CA PHE A 75 2.72 0.79 -0.27
C PHE A 75 4.18 0.77 0.21
N LEU A 76 4.85 1.93 0.20
CA LEU A 76 6.21 2.08 0.71
C LEU A 76 6.26 1.72 2.21
N ALA A 77 5.25 2.13 2.99
CA ALA A 77 5.15 1.79 4.39
C ALA A 77 5.04 0.28 4.62
N LEU A 78 4.18 -0.43 3.88
CA LEU A 78 4.10 -1.89 3.96
C LEU A 78 5.41 -2.57 3.59
N ARG A 79 6.10 -2.07 2.56
CA ARG A 79 7.39 -2.59 2.13
C ARG A 79 8.44 -2.46 3.22
N GLU A 80 8.57 -1.29 3.84
CA GLU A 80 9.54 -1.06 4.91
C GLU A 80 9.16 -1.79 6.21
N LEU A 81 7.86 -1.87 6.54
CA LEU A 81 7.39 -2.65 7.68
C LEU A 81 7.68 -4.13 7.54
N ARG A 82 7.49 -4.72 6.36
CA ARG A 82 7.80 -6.13 6.15
C ARG A 82 9.28 -6.42 6.32
N LYS A 83 10.17 -5.49 5.96
CA LYS A 83 11.62 -5.61 6.18
C LYS A 83 11.96 -5.52 7.67
N ALA A 84 11.44 -4.51 8.36
CA ALA A 84 11.76 -4.24 9.77
C ALA A 84 11.11 -5.22 10.75
N TYR A 85 9.88 -5.67 10.46
CA TYR A 85 9.08 -6.55 11.32
C TYR A 85 8.54 -7.77 10.53
N PRO A 86 9.39 -8.77 10.22
CA PRO A 86 9.00 -9.90 9.38
C PRO A 86 7.85 -10.76 9.93
N ARG A 87 7.60 -10.71 11.24
CA ARG A 87 6.53 -11.48 11.91
C ARG A 87 5.25 -10.68 12.17
N LEU A 88 5.28 -9.35 12.00
CA LEU A 88 4.09 -8.53 12.21
C LEU A 88 3.05 -8.89 11.13
N PRO A 89 1.80 -9.21 11.51
CA PRO A 89 0.72 -9.42 10.54
C PRO A 89 0.47 -8.14 9.76
N LEU A 90 0.57 -8.23 8.43
CA LEU A 90 0.31 -7.10 7.52
C LEU A 90 -0.83 -7.49 6.59
N THR A 91 -1.90 -6.71 6.61
CA THR A 91 -3.04 -6.89 5.72
C THR A 91 -3.30 -5.63 4.93
N ALA A 92 -4.00 -5.77 3.81
CA ALA A 92 -4.39 -4.60 3.04
C ALA A 92 -5.69 -4.81 2.28
N THR A 93 -6.54 -3.79 2.25
CA THR A 93 -7.66 -3.69 1.32
C THR A 93 -7.14 -3.10 0.01
N VAL A 94 -7.39 -3.78 -1.11
CA VAL A 94 -7.02 -3.32 -2.46
C VAL A 94 -8.27 -2.84 -3.18
N HIS A 95 -8.34 -1.53 -3.40
CA HIS A 95 -9.44 -0.85 -4.08
C HIS A 95 -9.39 -1.06 -5.59
N ASP A 96 -8.19 -1.16 -6.17
CA ASP A 96 -7.96 -1.38 -7.60
C ASP A 96 -7.28 -2.76 -7.84
N PRO A 97 -8.04 -3.85 -8.08
CA PRO A 97 -7.47 -5.20 -8.14
C PRO A 97 -6.53 -5.42 -9.34
N GLU A 98 -6.58 -4.55 -10.35
CA GLU A 98 -5.70 -4.64 -11.52
C GLU A 98 -4.25 -4.24 -11.20
N ARG A 99 -4.05 -3.37 -10.20
CA ARG A 99 -2.75 -2.82 -9.79
C ARG A 99 -2.81 -2.20 -8.40
N ILE A 100 -1.76 -2.43 -7.62
CA ILE A 100 -1.71 -1.95 -6.24
C ILE A 100 -1.38 -0.45 -6.18
N VAL A 101 -0.42 0.03 -6.98
CA VAL A 101 0.04 1.44 -6.92
C VAL A 101 0.11 2.13 -8.28
N TRP A 102 0.31 1.37 -9.37
CA TRP A 102 0.53 1.89 -10.74
C TRP A 102 1.82 2.71 -10.95
N ARG A 103 2.52 3.16 -9.90
CA ARG A 103 3.70 4.03 -9.99
C ARG A 103 4.79 3.62 -9.01
N ARG A 104 6.05 3.82 -9.40
CA ARG A 104 7.23 3.69 -8.53
C ARG A 104 7.66 5.04 -8.00
N GLU A 105 8.27 5.06 -6.83
CA GLU A 105 8.88 6.26 -6.27
C GLU A 105 9.99 6.82 -7.15
N HIS A 106 10.85 5.92 -7.65
CA HIS A 106 11.96 6.26 -8.54
C HIS A 106 12.08 5.24 -9.68
N LEU A 107 12.27 5.74 -10.90
CA LEU A 107 12.65 4.91 -12.04
C LEU A 107 14.15 4.57 -11.97
N PRO A 108 14.57 3.36 -12.38
CA PRO A 108 15.98 3.01 -12.47
C PRO A 108 16.65 3.75 -13.63
N PHE A 109 17.97 3.91 -13.58
CA PHE A 109 18.73 4.33 -14.76
C PHE A 109 18.59 3.28 -15.87
N PRO A 110 18.36 3.66 -17.15
CA PRO A 110 18.31 5.03 -17.68
C PRO A 110 16.89 5.65 -17.76
N LEU A 111 15.85 4.94 -17.30
CA LEU A 111 14.46 5.41 -17.40
C LEU A 111 14.19 6.71 -16.60
N ASN A 112 14.95 6.95 -15.53
CA ASN A 112 14.89 8.21 -14.77
C ASN A 112 15.29 9.45 -15.60
N LEU A 113 16.10 9.28 -16.64
CA LEU A 113 16.44 10.37 -17.56
C LEU A 113 15.26 10.66 -18.50
N LEU A 114 14.59 9.62 -18.99
CA LEU A 114 13.42 9.76 -19.86
C LEU A 114 12.24 10.46 -19.17
N GLU A 115 12.08 10.27 -17.85
CA GLU A 115 11.06 10.98 -17.06
C GLU A 115 11.28 12.50 -17.00
N ARG A 116 12.52 12.97 -17.22
CA ARG A 116 12.90 14.39 -17.19
C ARG A 116 12.83 15.07 -18.56
N LEU A 117 12.54 14.32 -19.62
CA LEU A 117 12.49 14.84 -20.99
C LEU A 117 11.06 15.29 -21.36
N PRO A 118 10.90 16.21 -22.33
CA PRO A 118 9.58 16.62 -22.81
C PRO A 118 8.79 15.43 -23.40
N GLY A 119 7.46 15.56 -23.40
CA GLY A 119 6.55 14.51 -23.87
C GLY A 119 6.84 14.07 -25.31
N PRO A 120 6.67 12.78 -25.66
CA PRO A 120 5.99 11.71 -24.91
C PRO A 120 6.91 10.77 -24.10
N LEU A 121 8.17 11.15 -23.88
CA LEU A 121 9.17 10.27 -23.28
C LEU A 121 8.88 9.85 -21.82
N PRO A 122 8.30 10.70 -20.95
CA PRO A 122 7.91 10.28 -19.60
C PRO A 122 6.85 9.18 -19.58
N GLN A 123 5.87 9.24 -20.49
CA GLN A 123 4.82 8.21 -20.61
C GLN A 123 5.44 6.89 -21.07
N ALA A 124 6.36 6.93 -22.04
CA ALA A 124 7.09 5.75 -22.47
C ALA A 124 7.94 5.15 -21.34
N ALA A 125 8.58 5.98 -20.52
CA ALA A 125 9.37 5.52 -19.38
C ALA A 125 8.53 4.74 -18.34
N VAL A 126 7.31 5.20 -18.07
CA VAL A 126 6.37 4.50 -17.17
C VAL A 126 5.96 3.14 -17.74
N VAL A 127 5.63 3.06 -19.02
CA VAL A 127 5.27 1.80 -19.69
C VAL A 127 6.45 0.82 -19.69
N LEU A 128 7.66 1.31 -19.98
CA LEU A 128 8.89 0.49 -19.94
C LEU A 128 9.24 0.03 -18.53
N ALA A 129 8.89 0.80 -17.50
CA ALA A 129 9.11 0.43 -16.11
C ALA A 129 8.04 -0.51 -15.55
N ASP A 130 6.90 -0.70 -16.23
CA ASP A 130 5.77 -1.49 -15.74
C ASP A 130 6.15 -2.91 -15.27
N PRO A 131 7.01 -3.68 -15.98
CA PRO A 131 7.42 -4.99 -15.50
C PRO A 131 8.18 -4.94 -14.17
N LEU A 132 8.95 -3.87 -13.94
CA LEU A 132 9.68 -3.67 -12.69
C LEU A 132 8.75 -3.24 -11.56
N THR A 133 7.81 -2.34 -11.84
CA THR A 133 6.74 -1.94 -10.90
C THR A 133 5.96 -3.16 -10.45
N LEU A 134 5.51 -3.99 -11.41
CA LEU A 134 4.75 -5.20 -11.13
C LEU A 134 5.57 -6.22 -10.31
N ARG A 135 6.88 -6.29 -10.53
CA ARG A 135 7.75 -7.14 -9.71
C ARG A 135 7.78 -6.69 -8.25
N GLU A 136 7.87 -5.39 -8.00
CA GLU A 136 7.82 -4.83 -6.64
C GLU A 136 6.45 -5.02 -5.99
N GLU A 137 5.37 -4.74 -6.72
CA GLU A 137 3.99 -4.96 -6.26
C GLU A 137 3.80 -6.43 -5.83
N ARG A 138 4.24 -7.38 -6.67
CA ARG A 138 4.22 -8.81 -6.36
C ARG A 138 5.02 -9.16 -5.13
N GLN A 139 6.20 -8.59 -4.96
CA GLN A 139 7.05 -8.87 -3.81
C GLN A 139 6.38 -8.41 -2.51
N VAL A 140 5.81 -7.20 -2.49
CA VAL A 140 5.07 -6.69 -1.34
C VAL A 140 3.83 -7.54 -1.09
N ALA A 141 3.01 -7.80 -2.11
CA ALA A 141 1.79 -8.60 -2.00
C ALA A 141 2.05 -10.01 -1.46
N LYS A 142 3.12 -10.68 -1.92
CA LYS A 142 3.55 -11.99 -1.39
C LYS A 142 4.02 -11.89 0.05
N GLY A 143 4.56 -10.76 0.47
CA GLY A 143 4.93 -10.48 1.85
C GLY A 143 3.72 -10.23 2.77
N LEU A 144 2.54 -9.89 2.26
CA LEU A 144 1.38 -9.64 3.11
C LEU A 144 0.77 -10.94 3.63
N THR A 145 0.20 -10.86 4.84
CA THR A 145 -0.53 -11.95 5.48
C THR A 145 -1.82 -12.23 4.71
N ARG A 146 -2.60 -11.20 4.41
CA ARG A 146 -3.84 -11.31 3.62
C ARG A 146 -4.17 -9.99 2.92
N LEU A 147 -4.70 -10.11 1.72
CA LEU A 147 -5.24 -9.03 0.90
C LEU A 147 -6.76 -9.18 0.87
N ILE A 148 -7.46 -8.07 1.04
CA ILE A 148 -8.92 -7.99 0.99
C ILE A 148 -9.30 -7.24 -0.27
N THR A 149 -10.29 -7.74 -0.99
CA THR A 149 -10.86 -7.07 -2.15
C THR A 149 -12.36 -6.84 -1.93
N LEU A 150 -12.90 -5.80 -2.56
CA LEU A 150 -14.31 -5.45 -2.40
C LEU A 150 -15.26 -6.42 -3.14
N THR A 151 -14.72 -7.22 -4.08
CA THR A 151 -15.51 -8.16 -4.88
C THR A 151 -14.73 -9.44 -5.17
N ARG A 152 -15.45 -10.56 -5.35
CA ARG A 152 -14.84 -11.85 -5.75
C ARG A 152 -14.10 -11.77 -7.08
N LEU A 153 -14.64 -11.04 -8.05
CA LEU A 153 -13.96 -10.82 -9.33
C LEU A 153 -12.64 -10.06 -9.13
N GLY A 154 -12.64 -9.05 -8.25
CA GLY A 154 -11.43 -8.36 -7.84
C GLY A 154 -10.41 -9.29 -7.20
N ALA A 155 -10.85 -10.22 -6.33
CA ALA A 155 -9.99 -11.21 -5.71
C ALA A 155 -9.28 -12.08 -6.77
N ASP A 156 -10.01 -12.58 -7.76
CA ASP A 156 -9.46 -13.41 -8.83
C ASP A 156 -8.49 -12.64 -9.72
N CYS A 157 -8.85 -11.42 -10.12
CA CYS A 157 -7.98 -10.54 -10.90
C CYS A 157 -6.67 -10.26 -10.15
N LEU A 158 -6.76 -9.87 -8.87
CA LEU A 158 -5.61 -9.57 -8.03
C LEU A 158 -4.72 -10.81 -7.85
N ARG A 159 -5.32 -11.97 -7.56
CA ARG A 159 -4.62 -13.24 -7.38
C ARG A 159 -3.83 -13.62 -8.63
N GLN A 160 -4.47 -13.56 -9.80
CA GLN A 160 -3.82 -13.89 -11.08
C GLN A 160 -2.70 -12.90 -11.39
N ARG A 161 -2.95 -11.59 -11.21
CA ARG A 161 -1.97 -10.54 -11.54
C ARG A 161 -0.75 -10.58 -10.62
N MET A 162 -0.97 -10.76 -9.32
CA MET A 162 0.06 -10.77 -8.29
C MET A 162 0.69 -12.14 -8.05
N GLN A 163 0.20 -13.19 -8.74
CA GLN A 163 0.68 -14.57 -8.60
C GLN A 163 0.61 -15.05 -7.15
N LEU A 164 -0.55 -14.85 -6.54
CA LEU A 164 -0.80 -15.20 -5.14
C LEU A 164 -1.51 -16.55 -5.04
N THR A 165 -1.35 -17.21 -3.91
CA THR A 165 -2.13 -18.38 -3.54
C THR A 165 -3.54 -17.96 -3.11
N ALA A 166 -4.51 -18.86 -3.21
CA ALA A 166 -5.92 -18.54 -2.95
C ALA A 166 -6.19 -18.14 -1.49
N ASP A 167 -5.41 -18.64 -0.53
CA ASP A 167 -5.52 -18.31 0.90
C ASP A 167 -5.13 -16.87 1.25
N LYS A 168 -4.35 -16.22 0.36
CA LYS A 168 -3.86 -14.85 0.55
C LYS A 168 -4.86 -13.78 0.17
N VAL A 169 -5.89 -14.06 -0.63
CA VAL A 169 -6.85 -13.06 -1.10
C VAL A 169 -8.25 -13.44 -0.63
N ALA A 170 -8.96 -12.48 -0.04
CA ALA A 170 -10.32 -12.62 0.44
C ALA A 170 -11.27 -11.63 -0.26
#